data_AF-A0A165EUY2-F1
#
_entry.id   AF-A0A165EUY2-F1
#
_cell.length_a   1.000
_cell.length_b   1.000
_cell.length_c   1.000
_cell.angle_alpha   90.00
_cell.angle_beta   90.00
_cell.angle_gamma   90.00
#
_symmetry.space_group_name_H-M   'P 1'
#
loop_
_entity.id
_entity.type
_entity.pdbx_description
1 polymer ?
#
loop_
_entity_poly.entity_id
_entity_poly.type
_entity_poly.pdbx_seq_one_letter_code
_entity_poly.pdbx_strand_id
1 'polypeptide(L)'
;MASIYRFIQRSAHEKPVYFWSCIIGAAGPIMLIVVPPIRRKYYVKPEDPPFTYPIPQRARKPTVGFEDPAEWAGKWNVGKGSA
;
A
#
# COMPACT_ATOMS: atom_id res chain seq x y z
N MET A 1 31.18 16.96 -29.76
CA MET A 1 30.01 17.33 -28.94
C MET A 1 29.33 18.64 -29.32
N ALA A 2 29.96 19.56 -30.06
CA ALA A 2 29.34 20.84 -30.41
C ALA A 2 28.10 20.74 -31.35
N SER A 3 28.00 19.73 -32.21
CA SER A 3 26.85 19.60 -33.13
C SER A 3 25.56 19.17 -32.42
N ILE A 4 25.66 18.28 -31.43
CA ILE A 4 24.52 17.80 -30.63
C ILE A 4 23.92 18.94 -29.80
N TYR A 5 24.77 19.74 -29.14
CA TYR A 5 24.31 20.90 -28.37
C TYR A 5 23.56 21.92 -29.24
N ARG A 6 24.12 22.25 -30.42
CA ARG A 6 23.47 23.15 -31.38
C ARG A 6 22.13 22.60 -31.88
N PHE A 7 22.03 21.29 -32.10
CA PHE A 7 20.79 20.64 -32.53
C PHE A 7 19.70 20.66 -31.44
N ILE A 8 20.06 20.36 -30.19
CA ILE A 8 19.15 20.42 -29.04
C ILE A 8 18.68 21.86 -28.81
N GLN A 9 19.60 22.81 -28.83
CA GLN A 9 19.28 24.23 -28.68
C GLN A 9 18.32 24.70 -29.79
N ARG A 10 18.60 24.35 -31.05
CA ARG A 10 17.71 24.68 -32.17
C ARG A 10 16.32 24.06 -32.00
N SER A 11 16.25 22.80 -31.58
CA SER A 11 15.00 22.08 -31.37
C SER A 11 14.16 22.68 -30.25
N ALA A 12 14.80 23.17 -29.18
CA ALA A 12 14.14 23.85 -28.07
C ALA A 12 13.51 25.20 -28.48
N HIS A 13 14.12 25.93 -29.42
CA HIS A 13 13.63 27.24 -29.86
C HIS A 13 12.66 27.16 -31.06
N GLU A 14 12.93 26.33 -32.07
CA GLU A 14 12.09 26.25 -33.28
C GLU A 14 10.82 25.43 -33.06
N LYS A 15 10.87 24.41 -32.19
CA LYS A 15 9.78 23.45 -31.96
C LYS A 15 9.63 23.13 -30.46
N PRO A 16 9.33 24.12 -29.61
CA PRO A 16 9.37 23.97 -28.15
C PRO A 16 8.43 22.88 -27.64
N VAL A 17 7.22 22.77 -28.21
CA VAL A 17 6.19 21.82 -27.76
C VAL A 17 6.71 20.39 -27.84
N TYR A 18 7.16 19.94 -29.03
CA TYR A 18 7.64 18.57 -29.22
C TYR A 18 8.87 18.26 -28.35
N PHE A 19 9.79 19.22 -28.26
CA PHE A 19 11.03 19.04 -27.50
C PHE A 19 10.75 18.84 -26.00
N TRP A 20 9.99 19.74 -25.38
CA TRP A 20 9.69 19.66 -23.95
C TRP A 20 8.72 18.53 -23.62
N SER A 21 7.75 18.21 -24.48
CA SER A 21 6.88 17.05 -24.30
C SER A 21 7.67 15.75 -24.19
N CYS A 22 8.67 15.54 -25.06
CA CYS A 22 9.51 14.34 -25.00
C CYS A 22 10.38 14.30 -23.74
N ILE A 23 10.97 15.43 -23.33
CA ILE A 23 11.82 15.49 -22.14
C ILE A 23 11.00 15.22 -20.87
N ILE A 24 9.86 15.90 -20.71
CA ILE A 24 9.00 15.73 -19.53
C ILE A 24 8.40 14.31 -19.53
N GLY A 25 7.99 13.82 -20.70
CA GLY A 25 7.49 12.45 -20.86
C GLY A 25 8.55 11.39 -20.49
N ALA A 26 9.81 11.60 -20.86
CA ALA A 26 10.91 10.72 -20.50
C ALA A 26 11.36 10.88 -19.03
N ALA A 27 11.21 12.08 -18.45
CA ALA A 27 11.60 12.34 -17.07
C ALA A 27 10.80 11.48 -16.07
N GLY A 28 9.52 11.21 -16.33
CA GLY A 28 8.68 10.36 -15.47
C GLY A 28 9.23 8.94 -15.27
N PRO A 29 9.42 8.14 -16.35
CA PRO A 29 10.01 6.81 -16.26
C PRO A 29 11.41 6.80 -15.63
N ILE A 30 12.25 7.79 -15.93
CA ILE A 30 13.58 7.92 -15.32
C ILE A 30 13.44 8.11 -13.81
N MET A 31 12.55 8.99 -13.37
CA MET A 31 12.31 9.26 -11.96
C MET A 31 11.78 8.03 -11.23
N LEU A 32 10.95 7.21 -11.86
CA LEU A 32 10.47 5.94 -11.29
C LEU A 32 11.60 4.94 -11.02
N ILE A 33 12.68 4.97 -11.78
CA ILE A 33 13.83 4.08 -11.57
C ILE A 33 14.78 4.68 -10.51
N VAL A 34 15.02 5.99 -10.57
CA VAL A 34 16.04 6.67 -9.75
C VAL A 34 15.55 7.00 -8.34
N VAL A 35 14.29 7.38 -8.17
CA VAL A 35 13.77 7.86 -6.86
C VAL A 35 13.56 6.74 -5.83
N PRO A 36 13.02 5.55 -6.15
CA PRO A 36 12.81 4.51 -5.14
C PRO A 36 14.05 4.09 -4.34
N PRO A 37 15.23 3.86 -4.93
CA PRO A 37 16.42 3.49 -4.14
C PRO A 37 16.87 4.63 -3.22
N ILE A 38 16.74 5.88 -3.64
CA ILE A 38 17.04 7.05 -2.80
C ILE A 38 16.03 7.14 -1.65
N ARG A 39 14.74 6.99 -1.95
CA ARG A 39 13.66 7.02 -0.95
C ARG A 39 13.84 5.93 0.09
N ARG A 40 14.18 4.69 -0.31
CA ARG A 40 14.41 3.58 0.63
C ARG A 40 15.59 3.80 1.58
N LYS A 41 16.59 4.60 1.19
CA LYS A 41 17.77 4.88 2.02
C LYS A 41 17.52 5.96 3.07
N TYR A 42 16.74 6.98 2.72
CA TYR A 42 16.58 8.17 3.57
C TYR A 42 15.21 8.30 4.22
N TYR A 43 14.25 7.46 3.85
CA TYR A 43 12.88 7.53 4.34
C TYR A 43 12.42 6.19 4.91
N VAL A 44 11.98 6.22 6.16
CA VAL A 44 11.29 5.11 6.81
C VAL A 44 9.80 5.25 6.51
N LYS A 45 9.25 4.29 5.77
CA LYS A 45 7.81 4.25 5.50
C LYS A 45 7.07 3.88 6.79
N PRO A 46 5.99 4.60 7.17
CA PRO A 46 5.07 4.14 8.20
C PRO A 46 4.51 2.75 7.87
N GLU A 47 4.16 1.99 8.91
CA GLU A 47 3.46 0.72 8.75
C GLU A 47 2.09 0.93 8.09
N ASP A 48 1.71 -0.03 7.24
CA ASP A 48 0.44 0.05 6.53
C ASP A 48 -0.71 -0.27 7.51
N PRO A 49 -1.80 0.52 7.50
CA PRO A 49 -2.93 0.27 8.38
C PRO A 49 -3.60 -1.07 8.04
N PRO A 50 -4.16 -1.77 9.04
CA PRO A 50 -4.83 -3.03 8.80
C PRO A 50 -6.13 -2.81 8.01
N PHE A 51 -6.28 -3.51 6.88
CA PHE A 51 -7.53 -3.54 6.10
C PHE A 51 -8.60 -4.43 6.73
N THR A 52 -8.19 -5.36 7.58
CA THR A 52 -9.06 -6.36 8.23
C THR A 52 -8.73 -6.46 9.70
N TYR A 53 -9.66 -7.04 10.47
CA TYR A 53 -9.42 -7.30 11.88
C TYR A 53 -8.19 -8.21 12.04
N PRO A 54 -7.19 -7.83 12.85
CA PRO A 54 -5.97 -8.62 13.01
C PRO A 54 -6.27 -9.88 13.80
N ILE A 55 -6.43 -11.00 13.10
CA ILE A 55 -6.65 -12.31 13.72
C ILE A 55 -5.27 -12.86 14.15
N PRO A 56 -5.07 -13.18 15.44
CA PRO A 56 -3.80 -13.74 15.89
C PRO A 56 -3.63 -15.17 15.35
N GLN A 57 -2.45 -15.49 14.83
CA GLN A 57 -2.09 -16.84 14.37
C GLN A 57 -1.75 -17.76 15.55
N ARG A 58 -2.72 -17.99 16.43
CA ARG A 58 -2.58 -18.88 17.58
C ARG A 58 -3.76 -19.84 17.69
N ALA A 59 -3.54 -20.99 18.32
CA ALA A 59 -4.62 -21.89 18.70
C ALA A 59 -5.63 -21.19 19.61
N ARG A 60 -6.90 -21.61 19.51
CA ARG A 60 -7.96 -21.13 20.39
C ARG A 60 -7.60 -21.48 21.83
N LYS A 61 -7.84 -20.55 22.75
CA LYS A 61 -7.70 -20.76 24.19
C LYS A 61 -9.11 -20.70 24.78
N PRO A 62 -9.50 -21.65 25.65
CA PRO A 62 -10.78 -21.57 26.33
C PRO A 62 -10.82 -20.29 27.17
N THR A 63 -11.92 -19.55 27.05
CA THR A 63 -12.18 -18.31 27.80
C THR A 63 -13.17 -18.61 28.92
N VAL A 64 -13.00 -17.97 30.08
CA VAL A 64 -13.90 -18.09 31.24
C VAL A 64 -14.40 -16.69 31.62
N GLY A 65 -15.57 -16.59 32.26
CA GLY A 65 -16.04 -15.37 32.91
C GLY A 65 -17.29 -14.70 32.32
N PHE A 66 -17.82 -15.21 31.20
CA PHE A 66 -19.10 -14.77 30.61
C PHE A 66 -20.05 -15.96 30.40
N GLU A 67 -19.96 -16.97 31.27
CA GLU A 67 -20.88 -18.11 31.23
C GLU A 67 -22.29 -17.68 31.66
N ASP A 68 -23.31 -18.28 31.07
CA ASP A 68 -24.69 -17.96 31.37
C ASP A 68 -25.00 -18.24 32.86
N PRO A 69 -25.73 -17.34 33.55
CA PRO A 69 -26.18 -17.58 34.92
C PRO A 69 -26.99 -18.88 35.02
N ALA A 70 -26.74 -19.68 36.06
CA ALA A 70 -27.42 -20.95 36.28
C ALA A 70 -28.95 -20.84 36.36
N GLU A 71 -29.44 -19.68 36.80
CA GLU A 71 -30.86 -19.32 36.87
C GLU A 71 -31.54 -19.10 35.50
N TRP A 72 -30.76 -18.92 34.43
CA TRP A 72 -31.24 -18.79 33.06
C TRP A 72 -31.17 -20.13 32.29
N ALA A 73 -30.27 -21.03 32.67
CA ALA A 73 -29.96 -22.32 32.02
C ALA A 73 -31.09 -23.39 32.01
N GLY A 74 -32.31 -23.02 32.40
CA GLY A 74 -33.49 -23.89 32.38
C GLY A 74 -34.82 -23.16 32.12
N LYS A 75 -34.80 -21.85 31.86
CA LYS A 75 -36.05 -21.09 31.61
C LYS A 75 -36.66 -21.33 30.23
N TRP A 76 -35.85 -21.76 29.28
CA TRP A 76 -36.30 -22.13 27.94
C TRP A 76 -35.77 -23.53 27.62
N ASN A 77 -36.67 -24.50 27.43
CA ASN A 77 -36.34 -25.84 26.92
C ASN A 77 -35.93 -25.75 25.44
N VAL A 78 -34.80 -25.12 25.15
CA VAL A 78 -34.19 -25.15 23.82
C VAL A 78 -33.59 -26.53 23.64
N GLY A 79 -34.18 -27.31 22.72
CA GLY A 79 -33.86 -28.70 22.50
C GLY A 79 -32.36 -28.96 22.42
N LYS A 80 -31.87 -29.84 23.29
CA LYS A 80 -30.53 -30.40 23.23
C LYS A 80 -30.43 -31.27 21.96
N GLY A 81 -30.07 -30.64 20.85
CA GLY A 81 -29.65 -31.31 19.63
C GLY A 81 -28.22 -31.82 19.79
N SER A 82 -28.09 -33.15 19.88
CA SER A 82 -26.86 -33.90 19.74
C SER A 82 -26.20 -33.68 18.37
N ALA A 83 -24.98 -33.13 18.36
CA ALA A 83 -23.93 -33.35 17.36
C ALA A 83 -22.61 -32.75 17.85
#